data_AF-A0A7V7MLP6-F1
#
_entry.id   AF-A0A7V7MLP6-F1
#
_cell.length_a   1.000
_cell.length_b   1.000
_cell.length_c   1.000
_cell.angle_alpha   90.00
_cell.angle_beta   90.00
_cell.angle_gamma   90.00
#
_symmetry.space_group_name_H-M   'P 1'
#
loop_
_entity.id
_entity.type
_entity.pdbx_description
1 polymer ?
#
loop_
_entity_poly.entity_id
_entity_poly.type
_entity_poly.pdbx_seq_one_letter_code
_entity_poly.pdbx_strand_id
1 'polypeptide(L)'
;MTKKRTKVEEVKPEMTPMIDVTFLLLIFFIVTLKFKVLEGRLDAALPKDRGTGTSTVEEIEKVDIIMQVLREGQMVPDPATRTTSYPEGKLKHYVNRVVSLEVGNQRFTDVEKLRDFLKPFDKDETPVSIDAREGIVYGDVVKVLDVVVAEQFKQVAFAGSHENE
;
A
#
# COMPACT_ATOMS: atom_id res chain seq x y z
N MET A 1 45.65 62.47 32.09
CA MET A 1 44.22 62.18 31.79
C MET A 1 44.07 60.66 31.71
N THR A 2 43.40 60.05 32.67
CA THR A 2 43.31 58.58 32.80
C THR A 2 42.04 58.08 32.11
N LYS A 3 42.17 57.25 31.08
CA LYS A 3 41.05 56.75 30.25
C LYS A 3 40.33 55.63 31.01
N LYS A 4 39.07 55.86 31.41
CA LYS A 4 38.23 54.88 32.10
C LYS A 4 37.68 53.88 31.08
N ARG A 5 37.97 52.59 31.25
CA ARG A 5 37.42 51.50 30.42
C ARG A 5 35.97 51.21 30.82
N THR A 6 35.04 51.30 29.88
CA THR A 6 33.63 50.90 30.04
C THR A 6 33.55 49.38 30.10
N LYS A 7 32.99 48.82 31.19
CA LYS A 7 32.68 47.38 31.27
C LYS A 7 31.45 47.11 30.39
N VAL A 8 31.56 46.13 29.50
CA VAL A 8 30.44 45.58 28.75
C VAL A 8 29.70 44.63 29.70
N GLU A 9 28.44 44.90 30.00
CA GLU A 9 27.60 44.00 30.77
C GLU A 9 27.13 42.86 29.88
N GLU A 10 27.29 41.61 30.36
CA GLU A 10 26.80 40.42 29.70
C GLU A 10 25.27 40.37 29.82
N VAL A 11 24.57 40.53 28.69
CA VAL A 11 23.12 40.38 28.62
C VAL A 11 22.79 38.89 28.73
N LYS A 12 22.20 38.48 29.85
CA LYS A 12 21.67 37.11 30.00
C LYS A 12 20.34 37.00 29.24
N PRO A 13 20.22 36.07 28.27
CA PRO A 13 18.95 35.89 27.56
C PRO A 13 17.88 35.33 28.51
N GLU A 14 16.67 35.88 28.41
CA GLU A 14 15.51 35.36 29.13
C GLU A 14 15.05 34.05 28.48
N MET A 15 15.16 32.94 29.21
CA MET A 15 14.86 31.60 28.67
C MET A 15 13.36 31.30 28.62
N THR A 16 12.54 31.95 29.44
CA THR A 16 11.09 31.76 29.52
C THR A 16 10.37 31.97 28.18
N PRO A 17 10.61 33.07 27.43
CA PRO A 17 10.00 33.25 26.11
C PRO A 17 10.49 32.22 25.07
N MET A 18 11.73 31.76 25.19
CA MET A 18 12.27 30.72 24.30
C MET A 18 11.56 29.37 24.52
N ILE A 19 11.28 29.03 25.79
CA ILE A 19 10.54 27.82 26.13
C ILE A 19 9.13 27.88 25.55
N ASP A 20 8.42 29.00 25.71
CA ASP A 20 7.05 29.17 25.22
C ASP A 20 6.94 28.98 23.69
N VAL A 21 7.83 29.65 22.94
CA VAL A 21 7.86 29.51 21.47
C VAL A 21 8.13 28.06 21.06
N THR A 22 9.05 27.34 21.72
CA THR A 22 9.29 25.92 21.39
C THR A 22 8.12 25.02 21.77
N PHE A 23 7.43 25.28 22.88
CA PHE A 23 6.25 24.51 23.30
C PHE A 23 5.08 24.70 22.33
N LEU A 24 4.83 25.93 21.89
CA LEU A 24 3.81 26.22 20.89
C LEU A 24 4.11 25.55 19.55
N LEU A 25 5.38 25.48 19.14
CA LEU A 25 5.79 24.76 17.94
C LEU A 25 5.58 23.24 18.08
N LEU A 26 5.88 22.64 19.22
CA LEU A 26 5.65 21.20 19.46
C LEU A 26 4.16 20.86 19.42
N ILE A 27 3.31 21.66 20.08
CA ILE A 27 1.85 21.46 20.04
C ILE A 27 1.33 21.64 18.62
N PHE A 28 1.79 22.67 17.91
CA PHE A 28 1.46 22.89 16.50
C PHE A 28 1.81 21.66 15.65
N PHE A 29 3.03 21.12 15.76
CA PHE A 29 3.40 19.91 15.03
C PHE A 29 2.54 18.71 15.43
N ILE A 30 2.33 18.43 16.72
CA ILE A 30 1.51 17.29 17.16
C ILE A 30 0.08 17.37 16.60
N VAL A 31 -0.55 18.54 16.61
CA VAL A 31 -1.94 18.72 16.16
C VAL A 31 -2.06 18.80 14.64
N THR A 32 -1.04 19.30 13.94
CA THR A 32 -1.08 19.50 12.47
C THR A 32 -0.34 18.46 11.66
N LEU A 33 0.40 17.54 12.32
CA LEU A 33 1.03 16.38 11.68
C LEU A 33 -0.06 15.49 11.08
N LYS A 34 -0.38 15.75 9.81
CA LYS A 34 -1.09 14.79 8.97
C LYS A 34 -0.08 13.73 8.58
N PHE A 35 -0.19 12.55 9.18
CA PHE A 35 0.46 11.36 8.65
C PHE A 35 -0.01 11.20 7.21
N LYS A 36 0.89 11.46 6.25
CA LYS A 36 0.68 10.95 4.90
C LYS A 36 0.77 9.44 5.02
N VAL A 37 -0.37 8.78 5.01
CA VAL A 37 -0.41 7.36 4.67
C VAL A 37 0.27 7.30 3.31
N LEU A 38 1.44 6.68 3.23
CA LEU A 38 2.03 6.41 1.93
C LEU A 38 1.05 5.48 1.23
N GLU A 39 0.24 6.01 0.32
CA GLU A 39 -0.70 5.26 -0.53
C GLU A 39 0.01 4.17 -1.37
N GLY A 40 1.35 4.12 -1.34
CA GLY A 40 2.18 3.08 -1.96
C GLY A 40 2.71 2.01 -1.00
N ARG A 41 2.37 2.03 0.30
CA ARG A 41 2.70 0.93 1.22
C ARG A 41 1.44 0.08 1.39
N LEU A 42 1.38 -1.01 0.62
CA LEU A 42 0.33 -2.01 0.78
C LEU A 42 0.51 -2.67 2.15
N ASP A 43 -0.44 -2.48 3.06
CA ASP A 43 -0.50 -3.15 4.36
C ASP A 43 -0.92 -4.61 4.16
N ALA A 44 -0.03 -5.42 3.61
CA ALA A 44 -0.19 -6.87 3.60
C ALA A 44 0.73 -7.51 4.63
N ALA A 45 0.14 -8.35 5.47
CA ALA A 45 0.90 -9.19 6.37
C ALA A 45 1.46 -10.35 5.56
N LEU A 46 2.79 -10.44 5.44
CA LEU A 46 3.39 -11.70 5.00
C LEU A 46 3.09 -12.77 6.07
N PRO A 47 2.51 -13.93 5.71
CA PRO A 47 2.23 -15.00 6.66
C PRO A 47 3.54 -15.48 7.29
N LYS A 48 3.62 -15.43 8.62
CA LYS A 48 4.78 -15.92 9.37
C LYS A 48 4.80 -17.44 9.54
N ASP A 49 3.69 -18.11 9.21
CA ASP A 49 3.46 -19.54 9.44
C ASP A 49 3.98 -20.46 8.32
N ARG A 50 4.68 -19.92 7.31
CA ARG A 50 5.45 -20.76 6.37
C ARG A 50 6.82 -21.15 6.93
N GLY A 51 6.84 -21.59 8.18
CA GLY A 51 7.98 -22.23 8.84
C GLY A 51 7.61 -23.66 9.23
N THR A 52 8.56 -24.58 9.10
CA THR A 52 8.45 -26.03 9.40
C THR A 52 8.09 -26.32 10.87
N GLY A 53 6.86 -26.01 11.28
CA GLY A 53 6.32 -26.25 12.60
C GLY A 53 5.10 -27.14 12.50
N THR A 54 5.23 -28.39 12.93
CA THR A 54 4.13 -29.32 13.17
C THR A 54 3.31 -28.86 14.37
N SER A 55 2.32 -28.01 14.14
CA SER A 55 1.17 -27.85 15.04
C SER A 55 -0.08 -28.23 14.27
N THR A 56 -1.00 -28.95 14.91
CA THR A 56 -2.31 -29.30 14.36
C THR A 56 -3.13 -28.02 14.22
N VAL A 57 -3.05 -27.41 13.04
CA VAL A 57 -3.80 -26.22 12.64
C VAL A 57 -5.22 -26.68 12.31
N GLU A 58 -6.23 -26.12 13.00
CA GLU A 58 -7.61 -26.18 12.50
C GLU A 58 -7.57 -25.68 11.06
N GLU A 59 -8.13 -26.42 10.11
CA GLU A 59 -8.03 -26.12 8.69
C GLU A 59 -8.83 -24.83 8.40
N ILE A 60 -8.20 -23.68 8.64
CA ILE A 60 -8.77 -22.38 8.35
C ILE A 60 -8.97 -22.35 6.84
N GLU A 61 -10.22 -22.19 6.39
CA GLU A 61 -10.52 -22.03 4.97
C GLU A 61 -9.76 -20.79 4.47
N LYS A 62 -8.70 -21.04 3.71
CA LYS A 62 -7.86 -20.01 3.11
C LYS A 62 -8.32 -19.76 1.68
N VAL A 63 -8.45 -18.49 1.32
CA VAL A 63 -8.77 -18.08 -0.05
C VAL A 63 -7.48 -17.69 -0.75
N ASP A 64 -7.04 -18.54 -1.69
CA ASP A 64 -5.90 -18.26 -2.57
C ASP A 64 -6.41 -17.74 -3.93
N ILE A 65 -6.09 -16.48 -4.24
CA ILE A 65 -6.42 -15.81 -5.50
C ILE A 65 -5.18 -15.82 -6.38
N ILE A 66 -5.18 -16.69 -7.39
CA ILE A 66 -4.08 -16.79 -8.36
C ILE A 66 -4.41 -15.91 -9.57
N MET A 67 -3.50 -14.99 -9.89
CA MET A 67 -3.63 -14.06 -11.00
C MET A 67 -2.73 -14.48 -12.15
N GLN A 68 -3.29 -14.64 -13.35
CA GLN A 68 -2.54 -14.99 -14.55
C GLN A 68 -2.92 -14.11 -15.73
N VAL A 69 -1.94 -13.74 -16.55
CA VAL A 69 -2.20 -12.98 -17.78
C VAL A 69 -2.78 -13.91 -18.84
N LEU A 70 -4.02 -13.69 -19.24
CA LEU A 70 -4.63 -14.37 -20.39
C LEU A 70 -4.29 -13.66 -21.70
N ARG A 71 -4.23 -12.33 -21.65
CA ARG A 71 -3.91 -11.49 -22.80
C ARG A 71 -3.13 -10.27 -22.30
N GLU A 72 -1.90 -10.11 -22.78
CA GLU A 72 -1.01 -9.01 -22.37
C GLU A 72 -1.59 -7.62 -22.62
N GLY A 73 -2.37 -7.46 -23.70
CA GLY A 73 -2.86 -6.16 -24.15
C GLY A 73 -1.75 -5.31 -24.78
N GLN A 74 -1.97 -4.00 -24.88
CA GLN A 74 -0.99 -3.05 -25.42
C GLN A 74 -0.79 -1.90 -24.44
N MET A 75 0.47 -1.51 -24.21
CA MET A 75 0.78 -0.32 -23.42
C MET A 75 0.60 0.94 -24.27
N VAL A 76 -0.31 1.80 -23.85
CA VAL A 76 -0.63 3.08 -24.51
C VAL A 76 -0.39 4.22 -23.52
N PRO A 77 0.09 5.40 -23.96
CA PRO A 77 0.16 6.59 -23.12
C PRO A 77 -1.20 6.97 -22.54
N ASP A 78 -1.21 7.33 -21.25
CA ASP A 78 -2.43 7.69 -20.54
C ASP A 78 -2.79 9.17 -20.81
N PRO A 79 -3.92 9.44 -21.51
CA PRO A 79 -4.34 10.80 -21.83
C PRO A 79 -4.67 11.64 -20.60
N ALA A 80 -4.97 11.03 -19.44
CA ALA A 80 -5.23 11.74 -18.19
C ALA A 80 -3.96 12.39 -17.60
N THR A 81 -2.78 11.94 -18.03
CA THR A 81 -1.48 12.42 -17.54
C THR A 81 -0.79 13.39 -18.50
N ARG A 82 -1.56 13.96 -19.44
CA ARG A 82 -1.08 14.93 -20.42
C ARG A 82 -0.62 16.21 -19.74
N THR A 83 0.53 16.72 -20.18
CA THR A 83 1.05 18.02 -19.79
C THR A 83 1.63 18.73 -21.00
N THR A 84 1.99 20.02 -20.88
CA THR A 84 2.66 20.77 -21.94
C THR A 84 3.95 20.08 -22.42
N SER A 85 4.68 19.41 -21.51
CA SER A 85 5.91 18.67 -21.84
C SER A 85 5.65 17.25 -22.33
N TYR A 86 4.46 16.69 -22.07
CA TYR A 86 4.07 15.33 -22.45
C TYR A 86 2.68 15.36 -23.12
N PRO A 87 2.59 15.73 -24.41
CA PRO A 87 1.31 15.90 -25.11
C PRO A 87 0.53 14.58 -25.29
N GLU A 88 1.20 13.43 -25.24
CA GLU A 88 0.55 12.12 -25.30
C GLU A 88 0.22 11.52 -23.93
N GLY A 89 0.75 12.10 -22.84
CA GLY A 89 0.68 11.54 -21.49
C GLY A 89 2.05 11.10 -20.97
N LYS A 90 2.31 11.33 -19.68
CA LYS A 90 3.57 10.94 -19.02
C LYS A 90 3.57 9.47 -18.62
N LEU A 91 2.43 8.95 -18.15
CA LEU A 91 2.29 7.56 -17.72
C LEU A 91 1.76 6.70 -18.87
N LYS A 92 1.95 5.38 -18.74
CA LYS A 92 1.40 4.38 -19.67
C LYS A 92 0.46 3.46 -18.90
N HIS A 93 -0.58 2.98 -19.56
CA HIS A 93 -1.44 1.93 -19.05
C HIS A 93 -1.66 0.85 -20.11
N TYR A 94 -2.11 -0.33 -19.68
CA TYR A 94 -2.48 -1.40 -20.60
C TYR A 94 -3.93 -1.24 -21.08
N VAL A 95 -4.14 -1.40 -22.38
CA VAL A 95 -5.46 -1.47 -23.04
C VAL A 95 -5.67 -2.87 -23.59
N ASN A 96 -6.90 -3.39 -23.52
CA ASN A 96 -7.28 -4.74 -23.98
C ASN A 96 -6.50 -5.89 -23.29
N ARG A 97 -5.97 -5.62 -22.09
CA ARG A 97 -5.34 -6.63 -21.24
C ARG A 97 -6.41 -7.40 -20.49
N VAL A 98 -6.26 -8.72 -20.42
CA VAL A 98 -7.18 -9.62 -19.72
C VAL A 98 -6.39 -10.45 -18.72
N VAL A 99 -6.80 -10.37 -17.45
CA VAL A 99 -6.25 -11.15 -16.35
C VAL A 99 -7.29 -12.17 -15.91
N SER A 100 -6.84 -13.40 -15.71
CA SER A 100 -7.58 -14.47 -15.07
C SER A 100 -7.34 -14.44 -13.57
N LEU A 101 -8.41 -14.59 -12.80
CA LEU A 101 -8.44 -14.70 -11.36
C LEU A 101 -8.95 -16.11 -11.04
N GLU A 102 -8.13 -16.94 -10.44
CA GLU A 102 -8.45 -18.32 -10.11
C GLU A 102 -8.51 -18.48 -8.59
N VAL A 103 -9.61 -19.04 -8.10
CA VAL A 103 -9.83 -19.32 -6.69
C VAL A 103 -10.34 -20.76 -6.57
N GLY A 104 -9.47 -21.66 -6.11
CA GLY A 104 -9.74 -23.10 -6.14
C GLY A 104 -10.04 -23.58 -7.57
N ASN A 105 -11.26 -24.06 -7.81
CA ASN A 105 -11.71 -24.54 -9.12
C ASN A 105 -12.47 -23.49 -9.94
N GLN A 106 -12.67 -22.29 -9.40
CA GLN A 106 -13.41 -21.22 -10.08
C GLN A 106 -12.45 -20.26 -10.77
N ARG A 107 -12.83 -19.82 -11.98
CA ARG A 107 -12.07 -18.90 -12.81
C ARG A 107 -12.92 -17.70 -13.17
N PHE A 108 -12.38 -16.51 -12.97
CA PHE A 108 -13.03 -15.24 -13.24
C PHE A 108 -12.13 -14.37 -14.12
N THR A 109 -12.73 -13.60 -15.03
CA THR A 109 -12.06 -12.50 -15.74
C THR A 109 -12.62 -11.14 -15.34
N ASP A 110 -13.74 -11.15 -14.61
CA ASP A 110 -14.45 -9.98 -14.13
C ASP A 110 -14.28 -9.89 -12.62
N VAL A 111 -13.82 -8.73 -12.17
CA VAL A 111 -13.51 -8.42 -10.79
C VAL A 111 -14.79 -8.35 -9.94
N GLU A 112 -15.94 -7.99 -10.53
CA GLU A 112 -17.21 -7.95 -9.81
C GLU A 112 -17.71 -9.37 -9.47
N LYS A 113 -17.47 -10.34 -10.36
CA LYS A 113 -17.79 -11.75 -10.08
C LYS A 113 -16.92 -12.33 -8.96
N LEU A 114 -15.65 -11.92 -8.91
CA LEU A 114 -14.78 -12.26 -7.79
C LEU A 114 -15.34 -11.66 -6.48
N ARG A 115 -15.79 -10.40 -6.49
CA ARG A 115 -16.44 -9.79 -5.32
C ARG A 115 -17.63 -10.61 -4.85
N ASP A 116 -18.53 -10.96 -5.75
CA ASP A 116 -19.71 -11.76 -5.41
C ASP A 116 -19.34 -13.14 -4.85
N PHE A 117 -18.29 -13.77 -5.38
CA PHE A 117 -17.75 -15.01 -4.85
C PHE A 117 -17.19 -14.86 -3.43
N LEU A 118 -16.57 -13.73 -3.11
CA LEU A 118 -15.94 -13.49 -1.80
C LEU A 118 -16.93 -13.10 -0.69
N LYS A 119 -18.14 -12.63 -1.02
CA LYS A 119 -19.16 -12.19 -0.05
C LYS A 119 -19.52 -13.22 1.04
N PRO A 120 -19.67 -14.53 0.74
CA PRO A 120 -20.09 -15.51 1.74
C PRO A 120 -19.02 -15.88 2.78
N PHE A 121 -17.76 -15.53 2.54
CA PHE A 121 -16.64 -15.88 3.42
C PHE A 121 -16.58 -15.00 4.67
N ASP A 122 -16.09 -15.55 5.77
CA ASP A 122 -15.86 -14.82 7.02
C ASP A 122 -14.64 -13.90 6.87
N LYS A 123 -14.84 -12.59 7.04
CA LYS A 123 -13.80 -11.57 6.79
C LYS A 123 -12.74 -11.51 7.88
N ASP A 124 -13.06 -12.02 9.06
CA ASP A 124 -12.21 -12.00 10.25
C ASP A 124 -11.35 -13.26 10.33
N GLU A 125 -11.95 -14.41 10.00
CA GLU A 125 -11.30 -15.72 10.11
C GLU A 125 -10.61 -16.16 8.81
N THR A 126 -11.15 -15.87 7.63
CA THR A 126 -10.62 -16.37 6.35
C THR A 126 -9.44 -15.51 5.86
N PRO A 127 -8.19 -16.02 5.86
CA PRO A 127 -7.06 -15.32 5.27
C PRO A 127 -7.15 -15.36 3.74
N VAL A 128 -6.89 -14.20 3.12
CA VAL A 128 -6.82 -14.05 1.66
C VAL A 128 -5.36 -13.89 1.25
N SER A 129 -4.94 -14.68 0.27
CA SER A 129 -3.61 -14.62 -0.31
C SER A 129 -3.72 -14.33 -1.80
N ILE A 130 -3.02 -13.29 -2.26
CA ILE A 130 -2.99 -12.87 -3.66
C ILE A 130 -1.65 -13.32 -4.26
N ASP A 131 -1.72 -14.22 -5.22
CA ASP A 131 -0.58 -14.79 -5.93
C ASP A 131 -0.51 -14.23 -7.35
N ALA A 132 0.45 -13.32 -7.58
CA ALA A 132 0.68 -12.70 -8.87
C ALA A 132 1.70 -13.53 -9.69
N ARG A 133 1.24 -14.17 -10.76
CA ARG A 133 2.10 -14.93 -11.68
C ARG A 133 2.83 -14.02 -12.67
N GLU A 134 3.68 -14.64 -13.48
CA GLU A 134 4.48 -13.95 -14.48
C GLU A 134 3.64 -13.02 -15.36
N GLY A 135 4.18 -11.84 -15.64
CA GLY A 135 3.53 -10.81 -16.45
C GLY A 135 2.50 -9.97 -15.69
N ILE A 136 2.04 -10.37 -14.49
CA ILE A 136 1.14 -9.54 -13.68
C ILE A 136 1.85 -8.26 -13.22
N VAL A 137 1.20 -7.12 -13.45
CA VAL A 137 1.74 -5.81 -13.05
C VAL A 137 1.04 -5.28 -11.80
N TYR A 138 1.69 -4.34 -11.12
CA TYR A 138 1.15 -3.71 -9.90
C TYR A 138 -0.30 -3.24 -10.04
N GLY A 139 -0.64 -2.61 -11.17
CA GLY A 139 -1.99 -2.13 -11.43
C GLY A 139 -3.06 -3.23 -11.55
N ASP A 140 -2.67 -4.47 -11.90
CA ASP A 140 -3.60 -5.60 -11.88
C ASP A 140 -3.86 -6.05 -10.43
N VAL A 141 -2.79 -6.16 -9.63
CA VAL A 141 -2.85 -6.55 -8.21
C VAL A 141 -3.72 -5.58 -7.42
N VAL A 142 -3.56 -4.27 -7.64
CA VAL A 142 -4.37 -3.25 -6.96
C VAL A 142 -5.85 -3.43 -7.21
N LYS A 143 -6.29 -3.79 -8.43
CA LYS A 143 -7.72 -4.03 -8.72
C LYS A 143 -8.31 -5.16 -7.87
N VAL A 144 -7.54 -6.22 -7.64
CA VAL A 144 -7.96 -7.34 -6.78
C VAL A 144 -7.91 -6.94 -5.32
N LEU A 145 -6.84 -6.24 -4.91
CA LEU A 145 -6.71 -5.73 -3.55
C LEU A 145 -7.86 -4.80 -3.18
N ASP A 146 -8.26 -3.90 -4.08
CA ASP A 146 -9.38 -2.99 -3.87
C ASP A 146 -10.68 -3.75 -3.55
N VAL A 147 -10.91 -4.91 -4.19
CA VAL A 147 -12.06 -5.77 -3.86
C VAL A 147 -11.91 -6.38 -2.47
N VAL A 148 -10.75 -6.96 -2.16
CA VAL A 148 -10.51 -7.63 -0.88
C VAL A 148 -10.62 -6.63 0.29
N VAL A 149 -10.09 -5.42 0.11
CA VAL A 149 -10.18 -4.33 1.09
C VAL A 149 -11.61 -3.79 1.19
N ALA A 150 -12.32 -3.62 0.07
CA ALA A 150 -13.72 -3.20 0.07
C ALA A 150 -14.64 -4.20 0.78
N GLU A 151 -14.33 -5.50 0.67
CA GLU A 151 -15.00 -6.59 1.37
C GLU A 151 -14.53 -6.76 2.83
N GLN A 152 -13.62 -5.91 3.31
CA GLN A 152 -13.16 -5.81 4.70
C GLN A 152 -12.42 -7.03 5.26
N PHE A 153 -11.74 -7.82 4.41
CA PHE A 153 -10.89 -8.90 4.90
C PHE A 153 -9.75 -8.35 5.76
N LYS A 154 -9.58 -8.89 6.97
CA LYS A 154 -8.56 -8.44 7.93
C LYS A 154 -7.17 -9.01 7.65
N GLN A 155 -7.11 -10.18 7.04
CA GLN A 155 -5.88 -10.93 6.83
C GLN A 155 -5.61 -11.04 5.33
N VAL A 156 -4.81 -10.13 4.79
CA VAL A 156 -4.40 -10.11 3.38
C VAL A 156 -2.90 -10.31 3.26
N ALA A 157 -2.51 -11.28 2.44
CA ALA A 157 -1.14 -11.65 2.17
C ALA A 157 -0.85 -11.60 0.67
N PHE A 158 0.40 -11.34 0.31
CA PHE A 158 0.90 -11.54 -1.05
C PHE A 158 1.78 -12.78 -1.09
N ALA A 159 1.48 -13.71 -1.98
CA ALA A 159 2.38 -14.82 -2.28
C ALA A 159 3.50 -14.29 -3.18
N GLY A 160 4.75 -14.62 -2.82
CA GLY A 160 5.90 -14.30 -3.67
C GLY A 160 5.78 -15.04 -5.00
N SER A 161 6.15 -14.35 -6.09
CA SER A 161 6.21 -14.92 -7.43
C SER A 161 7.17 -16.10 -7.44
N HIS A 162 6.64 -17.32 -7.41
CA HIS A 162 7.41 -18.51 -7.74
C HIS A 162 7.60 -18.50 -9.26
N GLU A 163 8.82 -18.18 -9.71
CA GLU A 163 9.30 -18.64 -11.01
C GLU A 163 9.29 -20.17 -10.95
N ASN A 164 8.50 -20.81 -11.80
CA ASN A 164 8.62 -22.26 -12.00
C ASN A 164 9.97 -22.47 -12.71
N GLU A 165 10.94 -23.08 -12.03
CA GLU A 165 12.10 -23.72 -12.67
C GLU A 165 11.64 -24.86 -13.61
#